data_AF-A0A527ZII6-F1
#
_entry.id   AF-A0A527ZII6-F1
#
_cell.length_a   1.000
_cell.length_b   1.000
_cell.length_c   1.000
_cell.angle_alpha   90.00
_cell.angle_beta   90.00
_cell.angle_gamma   90.00
#
_symmetry.space_group_name_H-M   'P 1'
#
loop_
_entity.id
_entity.type
_entity.pdbx_description
1 polymer ?
#
loop_
_entity_poly.entity_id
_entity_poly.type
_entity_poly.pdbx_seq_one_letter_code
_entity_poly.pdbx_strand_id
1 'polypeptide(L)'
;MTTLYPVQDTFVRGEISPRLHARASLDLYHAALSRCENFVTLPHGGIRKRGGSYFVGEAKDSSKKTRGIPFIFSADQAYMLEFGDLYIRVYAYGARVGTVEVATPYLEADLFDLQFVQSADQMWITHADYPPQVLTRTAHTTWTLAESVFLDGPYDDINTSATTLTPTETGA
;
A
#
# COMPACT_ATOMS: atom_id res chain seq x y z
N MET A 1 16.14 39.63 39.61
CA MET A 1 15.12 38.64 39.21
C MET A 1 15.87 37.44 38.69
N THR A 2 15.82 36.29 39.37
CA THR A 2 16.56 35.10 38.96
C THR A 2 15.80 34.40 37.85
N THR A 3 16.44 34.18 36.71
CA THR A 3 15.82 33.47 35.57
C THR A 3 15.60 32.01 35.96
N LEU A 4 14.35 31.56 35.92
CA LEU A 4 13.98 30.16 36.12
C LEU A 4 13.88 29.46 34.76
N TYR A 5 14.56 28.33 34.60
CA TYR A 5 14.45 27.47 33.43
C TYR A 5 13.68 26.21 33.82
N PRO A 6 12.36 26.14 33.55
CA PRO A 6 11.60 24.92 33.83
C PRO A 6 12.13 23.79 32.97
N VAL A 7 12.40 22.65 33.60
CA VAL A 7 12.83 21.44 32.89
C VAL A 7 11.61 20.84 32.19
N GLN A 8 11.70 20.64 30.89
CA GLN A 8 10.76 19.82 30.14
C GLN A 8 11.37 18.42 29.99
N ASP A 9 10.79 17.46 30.71
CA ASP A 9 11.28 16.09 30.84
C ASP A 9 10.54 15.08 29.96
N THR A 10 9.45 15.50 29.30
CA THR A 10 8.58 14.62 28.51
C THR A 10 8.16 15.22 27.17
N PHE A 11 8.14 14.37 26.13
CA PHE A 11 7.80 14.71 24.75
C PHE A 11 6.75 13.75 24.14
N VAL A 12 5.97 13.05 24.97
CA VAL A 12 5.05 11.98 24.54
C VAL A 12 3.98 12.47 23.54
N ARG A 13 3.68 13.77 23.50
CA ARG A 13 2.61 14.35 22.68
C ARG A 13 3.02 14.77 21.27
N GLY A 14 4.29 14.66 20.90
CA GLY A 14 4.75 14.93 19.54
C GLY A 14 4.57 16.39 19.12
N GLU A 15 4.29 16.62 17.83
CA GLU A 15 4.08 17.96 17.29
C GLU A 15 2.65 18.45 17.59
N ILE A 16 2.53 19.61 18.26
CA ILE A 16 1.23 20.23 18.49
C ILE A 16 0.80 21.09 17.31
N SER A 17 -0.52 21.19 17.12
CA SER A 17 -1.08 22.10 16.14
C SER A 17 -0.64 23.55 16.41
N PRO A 18 -0.29 24.33 15.36
CA PRO A 18 0.06 25.75 15.50
C PRO A 18 -0.99 26.58 16.25
N ARG A 19 -2.26 26.19 16.21
CA ARG A 19 -3.36 26.87 16.91
C ARG A 19 -3.29 26.71 18.43
N LEU A 20 -2.55 25.72 18.93
CA LEU A 20 -2.37 25.43 20.35
C LEU A 20 -1.08 26.03 20.93
N HIS A 21 -0.26 26.70 20.12
CA HIS A 21 1.01 27.30 20.57
C HIS A 21 0.84 28.34 21.69
N ALA A 22 -0.32 29.01 21.76
CA ALA A 22 -0.60 29.98 22.81
C ALA A 22 -1.29 29.38 24.04
N ARG A 23 -1.66 28.09 24.00
CA ARG A 23 -2.40 27.42 25.08
C ARG A 23 -1.46 26.75 26.08
N ALA A 24 -0.58 27.55 26.67
CA ALA A 24 0.43 27.08 27.63
C ALA A 24 -0.15 26.44 28.90
N SER A 25 -1.44 26.65 29.19
CA SER A 25 -2.14 26.07 30.34
C SER A 25 -2.58 24.62 30.15
N LEU A 26 -2.45 24.05 28.95
CA LEU A 26 -2.86 22.67 28.70
C LEU A 26 -1.76 21.70 29.13
N ASP A 27 -2.12 20.64 29.84
CA ASP A 27 -1.14 19.61 30.25
C ASP A 27 -0.39 18.99 29.06
N LEU A 28 -1.09 18.82 27.93
CA LEU A 28 -0.48 18.32 26.70
C LEU A 28 0.56 19.29 26.11
N TYR A 29 0.44 20.60 26.34
CA TYR A 29 1.39 21.60 25.85
C TYR A 29 2.77 21.38 26.48
N HIS A 30 2.81 21.08 27.78
CA HIS A 30 4.04 20.81 28.52
C HIS A 30 4.74 19.51 28.10
N ALA A 31 4.02 18.60 27.43
CA ALA A 31 4.54 17.31 26.99
C ALA A 31 4.75 17.21 25.46
N ALA A 32 4.73 18.36 24.76
CA ALA A 32 4.78 18.40 23.30
C ALA A 32 5.86 19.33 22.76
N LEU A 33 6.00 19.31 21.43
CA LEU A 33 6.97 20.08 20.66
C LEU A 33 6.24 20.96 19.65
N SER A 34 6.75 22.17 19.41
CA SER A 34 6.24 23.03 18.33
C SER A 34 6.58 22.51 16.94
N ARG A 35 7.64 21.70 16.82
CA ARG A 35 8.09 21.06 15.58
C ARG A 35 8.80 19.74 15.90
N CYS A 36 8.36 18.64 15.30
CA CYS A 36 8.89 17.29 15.55
C CYS A 36 9.05 16.51 14.23
N GLU A 37 10.01 16.90 13.41
CA GLU A 37 10.27 16.27 12.11
C GLU A 37 11.32 15.17 12.20
N ASN A 38 11.07 14.01 11.57
CA ASN A 38 12.00 12.87 11.57
C ASN A 38 12.34 12.30 12.96
N PHE A 39 11.43 12.44 13.92
CA PHE A 39 11.54 11.83 15.24
C PHE A 39 10.30 10.98 15.56
N VAL A 40 10.48 10.03 16.48
CA VAL A 40 9.42 9.21 17.07
C VAL A 40 9.46 9.42 18.57
N THR A 41 8.34 9.86 19.13
CA THR A 41 8.16 10.04 20.57
C THR A 41 8.00 8.68 21.25
N LEU A 42 8.67 8.50 22.38
CA LEU A 42 8.58 7.28 23.16
C LEU A 42 7.52 7.45 24.26
N PRO A 43 6.75 6.41 24.60
CA PRO A 43 5.78 6.47 25.70
C PRO A 43 6.41 6.85 27.06
N HIS A 44 7.71 6.62 27.23
CA HIS A 44 8.47 6.91 28.44
C HIS A 44 9.01 8.35 28.54
N GLY A 45 8.55 9.28 27.68
CA GLY A 45 8.94 10.70 27.75
C GLY A 45 10.06 11.10 26.80
N GLY A 46 10.97 10.18 26.49
CA GLY A 46 12.07 10.44 25.55
C GLY A 46 11.63 10.55 24.08
N ILE A 47 12.57 10.94 23.23
CA ILE A 47 12.39 11.01 21.79
C ILE A 47 13.59 10.35 21.10
N ARG A 48 13.34 9.66 19.98
CA ARG A 48 14.40 9.07 19.15
C ARG A 48 14.25 9.49 17.71
N LYS A 49 15.36 9.53 16.96
CA LYS A 49 15.30 9.74 15.51
C LYS A 49 14.47 8.63 14.85
N ARG A 50 13.69 8.98 13.83
CA ARG A 50 12.98 8.01 12.98
C ARG A 50 14.01 7.05 12.37
N GLY A 51 13.66 5.77 12.27
CA GLY A 51 14.49 4.80 11.56
C GLY A 51 14.81 5.31 10.16
N GLY A 52 16.07 5.22 9.75
CA GLY A 52 16.49 5.62 8.41
C GLY A 52 15.90 4.70 7.33
N SER A 53 15.97 5.16 6.09
CA SER A 53 15.77 4.29 4.92
C SER A 53 17.05 3.51 4.63
N TYR A 54 16.90 2.25 4.23
CA TYR A 54 17.98 1.45 3.68
C TYR A 54 17.92 1.48 2.15
N PHE A 55 19.07 1.66 1.48
CA PHE A 55 19.15 1.58 0.03
C PHE A 55 19.22 0.13 -0.41
N VAL A 56 18.18 -0.35 -1.07
CA VAL A 56 18.08 -1.73 -1.57
C VAL A 56 18.69 -1.87 -2.97
N GLY A 57 18.46 -0.88 -3.83
CA GLY A 57 18.91 -0.89 -5.21
C GLY A 57 18.26 0.21 -6.02
N GLU A 58 18.81 0.45 -7.21
CA GLU A 58 18.25 1.35 -8.20
C GLU A 58 17.07 0.69 -8.93
N ALA A 59 16.11 1.50 -9.39
CA ALA A 59 15.06 1.03 -10.30
C ALA A 59 15.69 0.49 -11.60
N LYS A 60 14.94 -0.31 -12.39
CA LYS A 60 15.48 -0.82 -13.66
C LYS A 60 15.98 0.29 -14.59
N ASP A 61 15.20 1.36 -14.68
CA ASP A 61 15.47 2.51 -15.52
C ASP A 61 15.11 3.77 -14.72
N SER A 62 16.13 4.42 -14.16
CA SER A 62 15.96 5.65 -13.36
C SER A 62 15.54 6.87 -14.18
N SER A 63 15.50 6.77 -15.51
CA SER A 63 14.94 7.83 -16.35
C SER A 63 13.41 7.83 -16.37
N LYS A 64 12.78 6.72 -15.96
CA LYS A 64 11.34 6.52 -15.95
C LYS A 64 10.78 6.49 -14.54
N LYS A 65 9.51 6.86 -14.41
CA LYS A 65 8.77 6.73 -13.16
C LYS A 65 8.49 5.26 -12.86
N THR A 66 8.62 4.90 -11.59
CA THR A 66 8.28 3.58 -11.07
C THR A 66 7.47 3.73 -9.78
N ARG A 67 6.67 2.72 -9.45
CA ARG A 67 5.80 2.70 -8.29
C ARG A 67 6.03 1.43 -7.47
N GLY A 68 6.39 1.61 -6.20
CA GLY A 68 6.51 0.51 -5.24
C GLY A 68 5.16 0.16 -4.63
N ILE A 69 4.72 -1.10 -4.73
CA ILE A 69 3.47 -1.62 -4.16
C ILE A 69 3.79 -2.76 -3.19
N PRO A 70 3.27 -2.73 -1.94
CA PRO A 70 3.45 -3.85 -1.02
C PRO A 70 2.59 -5.06 -1.44
N PHE A 71 3.18 -6.25 -1.35
CA PHE A 71 2.47 -7.53 -1.45
C PHE A 71 2.78 -8.33 -0.19
N ILE A 72 1.80 -8.52 0.68
CA ILE A 72 2.00 -9.10 2.01
C ILE A 72 1.21 -10.40 2.10
N PHE A 73 1.88 -11.53 1.94
CA PHE A 73 1.24 -12.83 2.14
C PHE A 73 1.07 -13.16 3.63
N SER A 74 2.11 -12.88 4.43
CA SER A 74 2.12 -13.10 5.87
C SER A 74 3.14 -12.19 6.57
N ALA A 75 3.22 -12.26 7.91
CA ALA A 75 4.22 -11.52 8.68
C ALA A 75 5.66 -11.91 8.31
N ASP A 76 5.89 -13.14 7.86
CA ASP A 76 7.22 -13.66 7.50
C ASP A 76 7.53 -13.50 6.00
N GLN A 77 6.49 -13.37 5.18
CA GLN A 77 6.59 -13.28 3.72
C GLN A 77 5.91 -12.01 3.22
N ALA A 78 6.70 -10.94 3.18
CA ALA A 78 6.32 -9.64 2.65
C ALA A 78 7.27 -9.25 1.52
N TYR A 79 6.70 -8.69 0.46
CA TYR A 79 7.39 -8.31 -0.76
C TYR A 79 7.06 -6.86 -1.11
N MET A 80 7.97 -6.21 -1.82
CA MET A 80 7.74 -4.96 -2.51
C MET A 80 7.82 -5.24 -4.01
N LEU A 81 6.74 -4.91 -4.72
CA LEU A 81 6.65 -4.97 -6.17
C LEU A 81 7.04 -3.62 -6.75
N GLU A 82 8.07 -3.58 -7.57
CA GLU A 82 8.42 -2.42 -8.38
C GLU A 82 7.65 -2.53 -9.69
N PHE A 83 6.59 -1.72 -9.82
CA PHE A 83 5.91 -1.50 -11.08
C PHE A 83 6.67 -0.44 -11.88
N GLY A 84 7.11 -0.80 -13.07
CA GLY A 84 7.71 0.11 -14.03
C GLY A 84 7.09 -0.07 -15.42
N ASP A 85 7.64 0.65 -16.40
CA ASP A 85 7.14 0.64 -17.77
C ASP A 85 7.22 -0.77 -18.39
N LEU A 86 6.06 -1.43 -18.51
CA LEU A 86 5.87 -2.79 -19.03
C LEU A 86 6.52 -3.92 -18.21
N TYR A 87 6.85 -3.68 -16.93
CA TYR A 87 7.44 -4.72 -16.07
C TYR A 87 7.05 -4.60 -14.59
N ILE A 88 7.12 -5.73 -13.89
CA ILE A 88 7.14 -5.81 -12.42
C ILE A 88 8.42 -6.53 -11.98
N ARG A 89 9.13 -5.96 -11.01
CA ARG A 89 10.22 -6.62 -10.27
C ARG A 89 9.83 -6.87 -8.83
N VAL A 90 10.43 -7.89 -8.23
CA VAL A 90 10.08 -8.34 -6.88
C VAL A 90 11.27 -8.15 -5.94
N TYR A 91 11.02 -7.55 -4.79
CA TYR A 91 11.99 -7.33 -3.71
C TYR A 91 11.46 -7.95 -2.42
N ALA A 92 12.35 -8.56 -1.64
CA ALA A 92 12.05 -9.11 -0.33
C ALA A 92 13.31 -9.10 0.53
N TYR A 93 13.14 -9.03 1.85
CA TYR A 93 14.26 -9.12 2.81
C TYR A 93 15.41 -8.13 2.54
N GLY A 94 15.08 -6.94 2.02
CA GLY A 94 16.07 -5.90 1.73
C GLY A 94 16.90 -6.11 0.45
N ALA A 95 16.51 -7.04 -0.44
CA ALA A 95 17.19 -7.27 -1.70
C ALA A 95 16.20 -7.60 -2.84
N ARG A 96 16.68 -7.55 -4.09
CA ARG A 96 15.92 -8.04 -5.24
C ARG A 96 15.83 -9.57 -5.20
N VAL A 97 14.64 -10.11 -5.46
CA VAL A 97 14.42 -11.56 -5.52
C VAL A 97 14.97 -12.09 -6.85
N GLY A 98 16.23 -12.53 -6.82
CA GLY A 98 16.94 -13.09 -7.97
C GLY A 98 16.83 -12.20 -9.22
N THR A 99 16.45 -12.82 -10.35
CA THR A 99 16.21 -12.15 -11.62
C THR A 99 14.72 -12.03 -11.95
N VAL A 100 13.83 -12.19 -10.96
CA VAL A 100 12.38 -12.18 -11.19
C VAL A 100 11.98 -10.86 -11.84
N GLU A 101 11.31 -10.99 -12.97
CA GLU A 101 10.73 -9.90 -13.74
C GLU A 101 9.50 -10.46 -14.46
N VAL A 102 8.36 -9.79 -14.29
CA VAL A 102 7.09 -10.18 -14.89
C VAL A 102 6.72 -9.10 -15.91
N ALA A 103 6.49 -9.49 -17.15
CA ALA A 103 6.04 -8.56 -18.18
C ALA A 103 4.61 -8.09 -17.86
N THR A 104 4.33 -6.81 -18.09
CA THR A 104 3.00 -6.23 -17.87
C THR A 104 2.55 -5.38 -19.05
N PRO A 105 1.23 -5.17 -19.22
CA PRO A 105 0.71 -4.29 -20.27
C PRO A 105 0.76 -2.79 -19.89
N TYR A 106 1.13 -2.46 -18.65
CA TYR A 106 1.00 -1.11 -18.11
C TYR A 106 2.15 -0.20 -18.54
N LEU A 107 1.81 0.94 -19.13
CA LEU A 107 2.79 1.96 -19.48
C LEU A 107 3.15 2.83 -18.28
N GLU A 108 4.29 3.50 -18.36
CA GLU A 108 4.76 4.46 -17.34
C GLU A 108 3.68 5.47 -16.91
N ALA A 109 2.90 5.96 -17.87
CA ALA A 109 1.89 6.99 -17.65
C ALA A 109 0.78 6.53 -16.70
N ASP A 110 0.45 5.24 -16.71
CA ASP A 110 -0.74 4.68 -16.06
C ASP A 110 -0.45 4.07 -14.69
N LEU A 111 0.84 3.95 -14.32
CA LEU A 111 1.29 3.25 -13.10
C LEU A 111 0.67 3.82 -11.82
N PHE A 112 0.42 5.13 -11.76
CA PHE A 112 -0.11 5.81 -10.57
C PHE A 112 -1.64 5.74 -10.47
N ASP A 113 -2.32 5.41 -11.56
CA ASP A 113 -3.77 5.28 -11.61
C ASP A 113 -4.23 3.83 -11.36
N LEU A 114 -3.31 2.85 -11.46
CA LEU A 114 -3.56 1.46 -11.08
C LEU A 114 -4.11 1.34 -9.65
N GLN A 115 -5.18 0.55 -9.52
CA GLN A 115 -5.79 0.16 -8.25
C GLN A 115 -5.49 -1.31 -7.95
N PHE A 116 -5.27 -1.60 -6.67
CA PHE A 116 -4.81 -2.91 -6.22
C PHE A 116 -5.69 -3.43 -5.08
N VAL A 117 -6.07 -4.70 -5.18
CA VAL A 117 -6.65 -5.46 -4.07
C VAL A 117 -5.91 -6.77 -3.98
N GLN A 118 -5.47 -7.14 -2.78
CA GLN A 118 -4.73 -8.38 -2.55
C GLN A 118 -5.52 -9.30 -1.62
N SER A 119 -5.53 -10.60 -1.93
CA SER A 119 -5.95 -11.67 -1.03
C SER A 119 -4.95 -12.82 -1.12
N ALA A 120 -4.27 -13.11 0.00
CA ALA A 120 -3.27 -14.15 0.11
C ALA A 120 -2.23 -14.09 -1.04
N ASP A 121 -2.22 -15.10 -1.92
CA ASP A 121 -1.27 -15.27 -3.01
C ASP A 121 -1.64 -14.53 -4.30
N GLN A 122 -2.80 -13.87 -4.35
CA GLN A 122 -3.30 -13.18 -5.54
C GLN A 122 -3.50 -11.69 -5.30
N MET A 123 -3.12 -10.89 -6.29
CA MET A 123 -3.36 -9.46 -6.34
C MET A 123 -4.08 -9.11 -7.63
N TRP A 124 -5.29 -8.60 -7.50
CA TRP A 124 -6.06 -8.02 -8.59
C TRP A 124 -5.61 -6.59 -8.84
N ILE A 125 -5.40 -6.29 -10.11
CA ILE A 125 -4.93 -5.01 -10.62
C ILE A 125 -5.97 -4.52 -11.61
N THR A 126 -6.44 -3.30 -11.42
CA THR A 126 -7.49 -2.70 -12.26
C THR A 126 -7.08 -1.31 -12.71
N HIS A 127 -7.49 -0.96 -13.93
CA HIS A 127 -7.32 0.33 -14.56
C HIS A 127 -8.51 0.58 -15.49
N ALA A 128 -8.78 1.85 -15.86
CA ALA A 128 -9.86 2.17 -16.79
C ALA A 128 -9.59 1.63 -18.21
N ASP A 129 -8.34 1.72 -18.67
CA ASP A 129 -7.95 1.40 -20.06
C ASP A 129 -7.39 -0.01 -20.26
N TYR A 130 -7.23 -0.79 -19.18
CA TYR A 130 -6.67 -2.15 -19.25
C TYR A 130 -7.65 -3.19 -18.72
N PRO A 131 -7.72 -4.39 -19.34
CA PRO A 131 -8.49 -5.48 -18.77
C PRO A 131 -7.91 -5.84 -17.40
N PRO A 132 -8.75 -6.13 -16.39
CA PRO A 132 -8.27 -6.50 -15.06
C PRO A 132 -7.29 -7.67 -15.10
N GLN A 133 -6.17 -7.53 -14.39
CA GLN A 133 -5.12 -8.54 -14.33
C GLN A 133 -5.03 -9.12 -12.91
N VAL A 134 -4.59 -10.37 -12.82
CA VAL A 134 -4.30 -11.05 -11.55
C VAL A 134 -2.84 -11.45 -11.55
N LEU A 135 -2.11 -10.85 -10.61
CA LEU A 135 -0.75 -11.26 -10.27
C LEU A 135 -0.83 -12.36 -9.22
N THR A 136 -0.33 -13.55 -9.54
CA THR A 136 -0.31 -14.70 -8.64
C THR A 136 1.12 -15.03 -8.24
N ARG A 137 1.35 -15.21 -6.94
CA ARG A 137 2.62 -15.71 -6.38
C ARG A 137 2.46 -17.19 -6.04
N THR A 138 3.22 -18.08 -6.68
CA THR A 138 3.22 -19.53 -6.35
C THR A 138 4.45 -19.96 -5.56
N ALA A 139 5.55 -19.22 -5.68
CA ALA A 139 6.76 -19.44 -4.91
C ALA A 139 7.51 -18.10 -4.70
N HIS A 140 8.56 -18.11 -3.89
CA HIS A 140 9.39 -16.92 -3.66
C HIS A 140 9.89 -16.30 -4.98
N THR A 141 10.30 -17.14 -5.94
CA THR A 141 10.84 -16.75 -7.25
C THR A 141 9.87 -16.94 -8.41
N THR A 142 8.61 -17.31 -8.16
CA THR A 142 7.65 -17.65 -9.24
C THR A 142 6.39 -16.80 -9.11
N TRP A 143 6.24 -15.93 -10.12
CA TRP A 143 5.18 -14.94 -10.20
C TRP A 143 4.61 -14.96 -11.61
N THR A 144 3.28 -14.94 -11.73
CA THR A 144 2.59 -14.95 -13.01
C THR A 144 1.55 -13.84 -13.04
N LEU A 145 1.52 -13.09 -14.14
CA LEU A 145 0.46 -12.14 -14.42
C LEU A 145 -0.42 -12.74 -15.52
N ALA A 146 -1.72 -12.78 -15.26
CA ALA A 146 -2.70 -13.22 -16.24
C ALA A 146 -3.92 -12.32 -16.20
N GLU A 147 -4.60 -12.17 -17.33
CA GLU A 147 -5.88 -11.47 -17.40
C GLU A 147 -6.94 -12.23 -16.60
N SER A 148 -7.72 -11.54 -15.77
CA SER A 148 -8.88 -12.17 -15.15
C SER A 148 -10.01 -12.25 -16.15
N VAL A 149 -10.37 -13.47 -16.52
CA VAL A 149 -11.61 -13.74 -17.24
C VAL A 149 -12.74 -13.73 -16.21
N PHE A 150 -13.67 -12.79 -16.33
CA PHE A 150 -14.93 -12.90 -15.61
C PHE A 150 -15.69 -14.07 -16.20
N LEU A 151 -15.66 -15.19 -15.47
CA LEU A 151 -16.62 -16.25 -15.72
C LEU A 151 -17.99 -15.66 -15.43
N ASP A 152 -18.85 -15.77 -16.42
CA ASP A 152 -20.24 -15.34 -16.30
C ASP A 152 -20.84 -15.98 -15.04
N GLY A 153 -21.62 -15.19 -14.31
CA GLY A 153 -21.79 -15.33 -12.85
C GLY A 153 -22.40 -16.66 -12.38
N PRO A 154 -22.70 -16.80 -11.07
CA PRO A 154 -23.44 -17.96 -10.60
C PRO A 154 -24.87 -17.90 -11.15
N TYR A 155 -25.06 -18.37 -12.38
CA TYR A 155 -26.37 -18.72 -12.88
C TYR A 155 -26.89 -19.88 -12.04
N ASP A 156 -28.16 -19.82 -11.66
CA ASP A 156 -28.88 -21.05 -11.34
C ASP A 156 -28.81 -21.98 -12.56
N ASP A 157 -28.84 -23.28 -12.32
CA ASP A 157 -28.82 -24.28 -13.38
C ASP A 157 -29.83 -23.91 -14.47
N ILE A 158 -29.38 -23.98 -15.74
CA ILE A 158 -30.27 -23.76 -16.89
C ILE A 158 -31.49 -24.68 -16.73
N ASN A 159 -32.69 -24.10 -16.74
CA ASN A 159 -33.91 -24.87 -16.66
C ASN A 159 -34.06 -25.71 -17.93
N THR A 160 -33.70 -26.98 -17.85
CA THR A 160 -33.82 -27.96 -18.94
C THR A 160 -35.19 -28.63 -18.99
N SER A 161 -36.09 -28.31 -18.04
CA SER A 161 -37.44 -28.85 -18.00
C SER A 161 -38.42 -27.98 -18.80
N ALA A 162 -39.55 -28.56 -19.23
CA ALA A 162 -40.62 -27.81 -19.91
C ALA A 162 -41.37 -26.82 -18.99
N THR A 163 -41.07 -26.83 -17.69
CA THR A 163 -41.75 -25.99 -16.69
C THR A 163 -41.19 -24.58 -16.77
N THR A 164 -41.86 -23.70 -17.51
CA THR A 164 -41.48 -22.29 -17.64
C THR A 164 -42.43 -21.40 -16.82
N LEU A 165 -41.91 -20.31 -16.25
CA LEU A 165 -42.76 -19.24 -15.72
C LEU A 165 -43.15 -18.35 -16.90
N THR A 166 -44.44 -18.35 -17.25
CA THR A 166 -44.96 -17.40 -18.25
C THR A 166 -45.30 -16.09 -17.53
N PRO A 167 -44.57 -14.98 -17.74
CA PRO A 167 -44.95 -13.71 -17.16
C PRO A 167 -46.29 -13.28 -17.75
N THR A 168 -47.28 -13.04 -16.88
CA THR A 168 -48.66 -12.77 -17.28
C THR A 168 -48.79 -11.40 -17.94
N GLU A 169 -47.94 -10.44 -17.55
CA GLU A 169 -47.89 -9.07 -18.07
C GLU A 169 -46.46 -8.48 -17.93
N THR A 170 -46.09 -7.51 -18.76
CA THR A 170 -44.94 -6.63 -18.52
C THR A 170 -45.30 -5.65 -17.41
N GLY A 171 -44.46 -5.55 -16.37
CA GLY A 171 -44.69 -4.69 -15.20
C GLY A 171 -45.09 -3.26 -15.59
N ALA A 172 -46.18 -2.78 -14.98
CA ALA A 172 -46.67 -1.41 -15.04
C ALA A 172 -45.75 -0.42 -14.31
#